data_AF-A0A1D9MK88-F1
#
_entry.id   AF-A0A1D9MK88-F1
#
_cell.length_a   1.000
_cell.length_b   1.000
_cell.length_c   1.000
_cell.angle_alpha   90.00
_cell.angle_beta   90.00
_cell.angle_gamma   90.00
#
_symmetry.space_group_name_H-M   'P 1'
#
loop_
_entity.id
_entity.type
_entity.pdbx_description
1 polymer ?
#
loop_
_entity_poly.entity_id
_entity_poly.type
_entity_poly.pdbx_seq_one_letter_code
_entity_poly.pdbx_strand_id
1 'polypeptide(L)'
;MNNKRRTFLAAAVAATITLGGASMAFAEDILGGNWYYGTNYATGNASSSFYHSTSHHWTSIGTSSGKYARDEAGAGNTASTWLWRTPGSSVEFKAGANGYTKTR
;
A
#
# COMPACT_ATOMS: atom_id res chain seq x y z
N MET A 1 4.46 11.72 -14.53
CA MET A 1 3.09 11.34 -14.11
C MET A 1 2.42 12.57 -13.51
N ASN A 2 1.22 12.93 -13.96
CA ASN A 2 0.61 14.23 -13.66
C ASN A 2 -0.02 14.19 -12.26
N ASN A 3 0.02 15.29 -11.50
CA ASN A 3 -0.48 15.38 -10.11
C ASN A 3 -1.89 14.78 -9.92
N LYS A 4 -2.76 14.89 -10.93
CA LYS A 4 -4.10 14.30 -10.93
C LYS A 4 -4.10 12.78 -10.69
N ARG A 5 -3.21 12.00 -11.33
CA ARG A 5 -3.15 10.53 -11.15
C ARG A 5 -2.68 10.15 -9.74
N ARG A 6 -1.75 10.91 -9.17
CA ARG A 6 -1.28 10.74 -7.78
C ARG A 6 -2.43 10.93 -6.79
N THR A 7 -3.24 11.96 -7.01
CA THR A 7 -4.43 12.25 -6.18
C THR A 7 -5.50 11.17 -6.31
N PHE A 8 -5.76 10.65 -7.51
CA PHE A 8 -6.76 9.59 -7.73
C PHE A 8 -6.39 8.27 -7.04
N LEU A 9 -5.11 7.85 -7.10
CA LEU A 9 -4.67 6.61 -6.44
C LEU A 9 -4.65 6.76 -4.92
N ALA A 10 -4.21 7.90 -4.40
CA ALA A 10 -4.31 8.20 -2.98
C ALA A 10 -5.77 8.20 -2.51
N ALA A 11 -6.70 8.75 -3.31
CA ALA A 11 -8.13 8.74 -3.01
C ALA A 11 -8.73 7.34 -3.07
N ALA A 12 -8.32 6.47 -4.00
CA ALA A 12 -8.78 5.09 -4.07
C ALA A 12 -8.32 4.27 -2.85
N VAL A 13 -7.06 4.43 -2.44
CA VAL A 13 -6.55 3.81 -1.20
C VAL A 13 -7.31 4.36 0.02
N ALA A 14 -7.48 5.69 0.12
CA ALA A 14 -8.25 6.28 1.21
C ALA A 14 -9.70 5.77 1.25
N ALA A 15 -10.36 5.66 0.10
CA ALA A 15 -11.74 5.17 -0.03
C ALA A 15 -11.90 3.72 0.46
N THR A 16 -10.90 2.86 0.26
CA THR A 16 -10.92 1.49 0.82
C THR A 16 -10.81 1.43 2.35
N ILE A 17 -10.40 2.54 2.99
CA ILE A 17 -10.06 2.59 4.42
C ILE A 17 -11.11 3.38 5.24
N THR A 18 -11.95 4.22 4.62
CA THR A 18 -12.76 5.27 5.28
C THR A 18 -14.02 4.88 6.06
N LEU A 19 -14.23 3.63 6.47
CA LEU A 19 -15.33 3.28 7.37
C LEU A 19 -14.85 3.25 8.84
N GLY A 20 -14.97 4.39 9.53
CA GLY A 20 -14.73 4.51 10.97
C GLY A 20 -13.35 5.07 11.35
N GLY A 21 -13.30 5.88 12.42
CA GLY A 21 -12.06 6.46 12.96
C GLY A 21 -10.99 5.40 13.24
N ALA A 22 -9.71 5.79 13.10
CA ALA A 22 -8.49 4.95 13.07
C ALA A 22 -8.03 4.45 11.68
N SER A 23 -8.39 5.16 10.62
CA SER A 23 -7.79 5.04 9.29
C SER A 23 -6.53 5.90 9.14
N MET A 24 -5.45 5.33 8.61
CA MET A 24 -4.25 6.07 8.19
C MET A 24 -3.89 5.72 6.74
N ALA A 25 -3.50 6.72 5.96
CA ALA A 25 -3.02 6.54 4.60
C ALA A 25 -1.78 7.41 4.35
N PHE A 26 -0.83 6.88 3.59
CA PHE A 26 0.45 7.51 3.32
C PHE A 26 0.74 7.44 1.82
N ALA A 27 1.47 8.45 1.34
CA ALA A 27 1.97 8.53 -0.02
C ALA A 27 3.46 8.87 0.05
N GLU A 28 4.30 8.05 -0.58
CA GLU A 28 5.75 8.24 -0.62
C GLU A 28 6.25 8.08 -2.05
N ASP A 29 7.18 8.94 -2.46
CA ASP A 29 7.97 8.76 -3.68
C ASP A 29 9.24 7.98 -3.30
N ILE A 30 9.35 6.71 -3.70
CA ILE A 30 10.49 5.82 -3.39
C ILE A 30 11.04 5.19 -4.66
N LEU A 31 12.37 5.11 -4.77
CA LEU A 31 13.06 4.47 -5.91
C LEU A 31 12.60 4.96 -7.30
N GLY A 32 12.14 6.21 -7.43
CA GLY A 32 11.59 6.74 -8.69
C GLY A 32 10.16 6.30 -9.01
N GLY A 33 9.51 5.55 -8.12
CA GLY A 33 8.10 5.16 -8.18
C GLY A 33 7.25 5.79 -7.09
N ASN A 34 5.94 5.57 -7.19
CA ASN A 34 4.92 6.12 -6.31
C ASN A 34 4.33 5.01 -5.45
N TRP A 35 4.47 5.12 -4.13
CA TRP A 35 3.93 4.18 -3.17
C TRP A 35 2.80 4.79 -2.36
N TYR A 36 1.67 4.09 -2.30
CA TYR A 36 0.53 4.42 -1.46
C TYR A 36 0.20 3.23 -0.59
N TYR A 37 0.09 3.44 0.71
CA TYR A 37 -0.26 2.38 1.64
C TYR A 37 -1.07 2.93 2.80
N GLY A 38 -1.85 2.08 3.44
CA GLY A 38 -2.69 2.51 4.55
C GLY A 38 -3.39 1.36 5.23
N THR A 39 -3.94 1.67 6.40
CA THR A 39 -4.67 0.69 7.21
C THR A 39 -5.76 1.35 8.03
N ASN A 40 -6.81 0.60 8.34
CA ASN A 40 -7.82 0.93 9.32
C ASN A 40 -7.67 -0.05 10.50
N TYR A 41 -7.31 0.44 11.68
CA TYR A 41 -7.13 -0.42 12.86
C TYR A 41 -8.45 -0.91 13.44
N ALA A 42 -9.55 -0.18 13.24
CA ALA A 42 -10.85 -0.58 13.73
C ALA A 42 -11.41 -1.76 12.94
N THR A 43 -11.24 -1.75 11.61
CA THR A 43 -11.73 -2.84 10.75
C THR A 43 -10.69 -3.91 10.47
N GLY A 44 -9.40 -3.61 10.64
CA GLY A 44 -8.31 -4.51 10.31
C GLY A 44 -7.94 -4.52 8.81
N ASN A 45 -8.48 -3.59 8.01
CA ASN A 45 -8.16 -3.50 6.59
C ASN A 45 -6.77 -2.88 6.39
N ALA A 46 -5.99 -3.43 5.47
CA ALA A 46 -4.73 -2.84 5.02
C ALA A 46 -4.63 -2.93 3.49
N SER A 47 -4.17 -1.85 2.87
CA SER A 47 -4.02 -1.73 1.42
C SER A 47 -2.64 -1.17 1.10
N SER A 48 -2.07 -1.62 -0.01
CA SER A 48 -0.80 -1.09 -0.53
C SER A 48 -0.79 -1.15 -2.04
N SER A 49 -0.28 -0.09 -2.68
CA SER A 49 -0.12 -0.01 -4.12
C SER A 49 1.17 0.71 -4.48
N PHE A 50 1.94 0.15 -5.42
CA PHE A 50 3.17 0.75 -5.90
C PHE A 50 3.15 0.82 -7.42
N TYR A 51 3.52 1.98 -7.95
CA TYR A 51 3.64 2.24 -9.39
C TYR A 51 5.08 2.61 -9.72
N HIS A 52 5.64 1.99 -10.76
CA HIS A 52 6.92 2.40 -11.33
C HIS A 52 6.87 2.43 -12.86
N SER A 53 7.28 3.52 -13.48
CA SER A 53 7.08 3.73 -14.93
C SER A 53 8.02 2.93 -15.82
N THR A 54 9.21 2.58 -15.34
CA THR A 54 10.30 2.07 -16.19
C THR A 54 10.82 0.70 -15.79
N SER A 55 10.36 0.14 -14.67
CA SER A 55 10.95 -1.08 -14.09
C SER A 55 9.86 -1.98 -13.51
N HIS A 56 10.12 -3.28 -13.56
CA HIS A 56 9.35 -4.25 -12.79
C HIS A 56 9.44 -3.94 -11.29
N HIS A 57 8.35 -4.13 -10.57
CA HIS A 57 8.23 -3.75 -9.18
C HIS A 57 7.13 -4.54 -8.48
N TRP A 58 7.06 -4.40 -7.16
CA TRP A 58 6.12 -5.15 -6.33
C TRP A 58 5.70 -4.35 -5.10
N THR A 59 4.65 -4.81 -4.44
CA THR A 59 4.25 -4.40 -3.10
C THR A 59 3.73 -5.58 -2.28
N SER A 60 3.87 -5.53 -0.96
CA SER A 60 3.32 -6.55 -0.07
C SER A 60 2.84 -5.99 1.26
N ILE A 61 1.99 -6.76 1.92
CA ILE A 61 1.51 -6.52 3.28
C ILE A 61 1.79 -7.79 4.10
N GLY A 62 2.40 -7.61 5.28
CA GLY A 62 2.60 -8.65 6.27
C GLY A 62 1.97 -8.27 7.62
N THR A 63 1.58 -9.27 8.41
CA THR A 63 1.02 -9.06 9.76
C THR A 63 1.84 -9.79 10.82
N SER A 64 1.75 -9.34 12.07
CA SER A 64 2.36 -10.04 13.21
C SER A 64 1.83 -11.46 13.43
N SER A 65 0.64 -11.76 12.91
CA SER A 65 0.04 -13.10 12.91
C SER A 65 0.53 -14.01 11.77
N GLY A 66 1.48 -13.56 10.95
CA GLY A 66 2.05 -14.34 9.85
C GLY A 66 1.24 -14.34 8.55
N LYS A 67 0.18 -13.52 8.45
CA LYS A 67 -0.52 -13.35 7.17
C LYS A 67 0.34 -12.52 6.22
N TYR A 68 0.27 -12.84 4.94
CA TYR A 68 1.05 -12.18 3.89
C TYR A 68 0.26 -12.11 2.60
N ALA A 69 0.32 -10.96 1.92
CA ALA A 69 -0.17 -10.78 0.57
C ALA A 69 0.81 -9.93 -0.24
N ARG A 70 1.01 -10.27 -1.51
CA ARG A 70 1.95 -9.61 -2.41
C ARG A 70 1.33 -9.52 -3.78
N ASP A 71 1.63 -8.43 -4.47
CA ASP A 71 1.37 -8.27 -5.89
C ASP A 71 2.61 -7.69 -6.59
N GLU A 72 2.74 -7.96 -7.87
CA GLU A 72 3.83 -7.47 -8.71
C GLU A 72 3.34 -7.03 -10.08
N ALA A 73 4.07 -6.09 -10.67
CA ALA A 73 3.68 -5.48 -11.92
C ALA A 73 4.91 -5.11 -12.75
N GLY A 74 4.75 -5.24 -14.07
CA GLY A 74 5.69 -4.70 -15.05
C GLY A 74 5.74 -3.18 -15.05
N ALA A 75 6.72 -2.63 -15.75
CA ALA A 75 6.87 -1.19 -15.95
C ALA A 75 5.58 -0.56 -16.50
N GLY A 76 5.19 0.59 -15.94
CA GLY A 76 4.02 1.36 -16.38
C GLY A 76 2.67 0.85 -15.85
N ASN A 77 2.66 -0.22 -15.05
CA ASN A 77 1.49 -0.73 -14.35
C ASN A 77 1.61 -0.48 -12.83
N THR A 78 0.53 -0.72 -12.10
CA THR A 78 0.50 -0.58 -10.63
C THR A 78 0.32 -1.95 -10.00
N ALA A 79 1.25 -2.36 -9.13
CA ALA A 79 1.06 -3.50 -8.25
C ALA A 79 0.19 -3.08 -7.07
N SER A 80 -0.86 -3.82 -6.74
CA SER A 80 -1.80 -3.50 -5.65
C SER A 80 -2.21 -4.73 -4.87
N THR A 81 -2.19 -4.63 -3.55
CA THR A 81 -2.60 -5.72 -2.66
C THR A 81 -3.44 -5.19 -1.50
N TRP A 82 -4.31 -6.05 -0.99
CA TRP A 82 -5.11 -5.82 0.19
C TRP A 82 -5.00 -7.02 1.13
N LEU A 83 -5.01 -6.77 2.43
CA LEU A 83 -4.98 -7.83 3.43
C LEU A 83 -5.79 -7.42 4.66
N TRP A 84 -6.63 -8.33 5.13
CA TRP A 84 -7.27 -8.20 6.43
C TRP A 84 -6.42 -8.80 7.55
N ARG A 85 -6.32 -8.09 8.66
CA ARG A 85 -5.65 -8.48 9.90
C ARG A 85 -6.57 -8.28 11.10
N THR A 86 -6.22 -8.88 12.23
CA THR A 86 -6.94 -8.64 13.49
C THR A 86 -6.98 -7.13 13.80
N PRO A 87 -8.13 -6.54 14.11
CA PRO A 87 -8.21 -5.13 14.51
C PRO A 87 -7.21 -4.78 15.61
N GLY A 88 -6.64 -3.57 15.56
CA GLY A 88 -5.63 -3.09 16.51
C GLY A 88 -4.23 -3.69 16.38
N SER A 89 -4.03 -4.76 15.60
CA SER A 89 -2.68 -5.35 15.40
C SER A 89 -1.75 -4.45 14.58
N SER A 90 -0.45 -4.75 14.56
CA SER A 90 0.50 -4.08 13.66
C SER A 90 0.47 -4.66 12.25
N VAL A 91 0.93 -3.87 11.29
CA VAL A 91 1.04 -4.23 9.88
C VAL A 91 2.34 -3.72 9.28
N GLU A 92 2.98 -4.55 8.47
CA GLU A 92 4.18 -4.21 7.74
C GLU A 92 3.85 -4.06 6.25
N PHE A 93 4.21 -2.93 5.68
CA PHE A 93 4.08 -2.64 4.26
C PHE A 93 5.45 -2.66 3.61
N LYS A 94 5.54 -3.28 2.43
CA LYS A 94 6.76 -3.26 1.61
C LYS A 94 6.45 -2.85 0.17
N ALA A 95 7.37 -2.13 -0.46
CA ALA A 95 7.27 -1.80 -1.87
C ALA A 95 8.61 -1.51 -2.55
N GLY A 96 8.59 -1.60 -3.88
CA GLY A 96 9.73 -1.34 -4.75
C GLY A 96 10.69 -2.52 -4.86
N ALA A 97 11.55 -2.49 -5.88
CA ALA A 97 12.43 -3.61 -6.22
C ALA A 97 13.30 -4.08 -5.03
N ASN A 98 13.72 -3.15 -4.15
CA ASN A 98 14.57 -3.42 -2.99
C ASN A 98 13.80 -3.57 -1.66
N GLY A 99 12.46 -3.53 -1.66
CA GLY A 99 11.64 -3.82 -0.48
C GLY A 99 11.68 -2.75 0.63
N TYR A 100 11.47 -1.47 0.29
CA TYR A 100 11.30 -0.40 1.28
C TYR A 100 10.19 -0.78 2.25
N THR A 101 10.49 -0.75 3.55
CA THR A 101 9.61 -1.30 4.59
C THR A 101 9.08 -0.19 5.50
N LYS A 102 7.79 -0.27 5.85
CA LYS A 102 7.13 0.61 6.84
C LYS A 102 6.23 -0.22 7.74
N THR A 103 6.40 -0.08 9.04
CA THR A 103 5.52 -0.70 10.05
C THR A 103 4.57 0.33 10.60
N ARG A 104 3.30 -0.05 10.76
CA ARG A 104 2.24 0.76 11.36
C ARG A 104 1.53 -0.08 12.42
#